data_AF-A0A2W7KTA6-F1
#
_entry.id   AF-A0A2W7KTA6-F1
#
_cell.length_a   1.000
_cell.length_b   1.000
_cell.length_c   1.000
_cell.angle_alpha   90.00
_cell.angle_beta   90.00
_cell.angle_gamma   90.00
#
_symmetry.space_group_name_H-M   'P 1'
#
loop_
_entity.id
_entity.type
_entity.pdbx_description
1 polymer ?
#
loop_
_entity_poly.entity_id
_entity_poly.type
_entity_poly.pdbx_seq_one_letter_code
_entity_poly.pdbx_strand_id
1 'polypeptide(L)'
;MSGDFDIQSDLGSLWHRWDPHLHTPGTALNDQYLGKDRWKEFLDTIEASDPPIRALGITDYFSIERYQQVTAFKEQGRLSGVGLIFPNVELRLGIETSKGSAVNFHLLFSPHDPDHVERIKRFLIEFEFPHLGETYRCQRDDLIRLGRIHKPQVEDDEAAFSEGANQFKVTFEQLKQAWTKNDWIKKNTLIAVAGGEKDGSSGMRDPSGSFAAQRKNVEGLAHIVFSSNPKQIQFWLGKDVASIDVLESQYNGRKPCLHGSDAHSLTKVGMPDADRRCWIKGDLTFDSLRQICIEPEERVFIGLEPPRGALDSHVVTSVSVTNAPWIANGAVTLNPGLVAVIGARGSGKTALADLIAAGGLALAQHENERSFIHRARRHLIDSDAELQWATGEKSWSHLIRRDEEDTPSTPYVQYLSQQFVDQALYVPGQRCGDQSSATAALDS
;
A
#
# COMPACT_ATOMS: atom_id res chain seq x y z
N MET A 1 -15.32 19.16 -0.65
CA MET A 1 -15.99 18.34 -1.68
C MET A 1 -15.43 16.94 -1.56
N SER A 2 -16.19 16.00 -0.97
CA SER A 2 -15.82 14.58 -1.00
C SER A 2 -16.00 14.11 -2.43
N GLY A 3 -14.97 14.26 -3.26
CA GLY A 3 -14.98 13.62 -4.58
C GLY A 3 -15.22 12.13 -4.38
N ASP A 4 -16.13 11.58 -5.17
CA ASP A 4 -16.28 10.13 -5.28
C ASP A 4 -14.88 9.54 -5.51
N PHE A 5 -14.52 8.54 -4.72
CA PHE A 5 -13.25 7.83 -4.86
C PHE A 5 -13.57 6.35 -4.87
N ASP A 6 -12.89 5.63 -5.75
CA ASP A 6 -13.10 4.19 -5.87
C ASP A 6 -12.17 3.45 -4.91
N ILE A 7 -12.72 2.47 -4.20
CA ILE A 7 -11.92 1.56 -3.37
C ILE A 7 -10.99 0.74 -4.26
N GLN A 8 -11.49 0.33 -5.42
CA GLN A 8 -10.74 -0.34 -6.48
C GLN A 8 -10.92 0.47 -7.75
N SER A 9 -9.82 0.95 -8.30
CA SER A 9 -9.84 1.88 -9.43
C SER A 9 -9.72 1.12 -10.75
N ASP A 10 -10.64 1.40 -11.68
CA ASP A 10 -10.52 0.91 -13.07
C ASP A 10 -9.32 1.54 -13.82
N LEU A 11 -8.75 2.62 -13.27
CA LEU A 11 -7.48 3.23 -13.73
C LEU A 11 -6.24 2.53 -13.13
N GLY A 12 -6.40 1.43 -12.41
CA GLY A 12 -5.31 0.71 -11.75
C GLY A 12 -4.78 1.43 -10.51
N SER A 13 -3.50 1.19 -10.17
CA SER A 13 -2.91 1.64 -8.90
C SER A 13 -2.70 3.16 -8.85
N LEU A 14 -3.51 3.84 -8.03
CA LEU A 14 -3.41 5.28 -7.78
C LEU A 14 -2.68 5.57 -6.45
N TRP A 15 -2.11 6.78 -6.34
CA TRP A 15 -1.54 7.24 -5.07
C TRP A 15 -2.65 7.70 -4.13
N HIS A 16 -2.66 7.12 -2.94
CA HIS A 16 -3.56 7.53 -1.87
C HIS A 16 -2.79 7.89 -0.62
N ARG A 17 -3.31 8.85 0.15
CA ARG A 17 -2.80 9.17 1.48
C ARG A 17 -3.35 8.17 2.50
N TRP A 18 -2.46 7.55 3.25
CA TRP A 18 -2.76 6.58 4.29
C TRP A 18 -2.29 7.13 5.65
N ASP A 19 -2.98 6.74 6.72
CA ASP A 19 -2.48 6.86 8.09
C ASP A 19 -2.48 5.46 8.74
N PRO A 20 -1.39 4.68 8.58
CA PRO A 20 -1.34 3.27 9.00
C PRO A 20 -1.05 3.08 10.50
N HIS A 21 -0.77 4.16 11.24
CA HIS A 21 -0.47 4.14 12.66
C HIS A 21 -1.15 5.34 13.33
N LEU A 22 -2.38 5.11 13.79
CA LEU A 22 -3.24 6.12 14.40
C LEU A 22 -3.90 5.58 15.67
N HIS A 23 -3.56 6.12 16.83
CA HIS A 23 -4.30 5.86 18.06
C HIS A 23 -5.56 6.71 18.13
N THR A 24 -6.55 6.24 18.87
CA THR A 24 -7.89 6.85 18.97
C THR A 24 -8.19 7.35 20.39
N PRO A 25 -9.26 8.13 20.61
CA PRO A 25 -9.74 8.46 21.96
C PRO A 25 -10.00 7.20 22.79
N GLY A 26 -9.39 7.10 23.98
CA GLY A 26 -9.44 5.91 24.81
C GLY A 26 -8.33 4.89 24.51
N THR A 27 -7.28 5.27 23.78
CA THR A 27 -6.07 4.43 23.65
C THR A 27 -5.47 4.11 25.02
N ALA A 28 -4.96 2.90 25.19
CA ALA A 28 -4.53 2.41 26.51
C ALA A 28 -3.38 3.24 27.10
N LEU A 29 -2.44 3.70 26.28
CA LEU A 29 -1.27 4.44 26.74
C LEU A 29 -1.27 5.86 26.17
N ASN A 30 -0.83 6.82 26.99
CA ASN A 30 -0.70 8.23 26.61
C ASN A 30 -1.96 8.84 25.98
N ASP A 31 -3.18 8.48 26.42
CA ASP A 31 -4.40 9.12 25.95
C ASP A 31 -4.46 10.60 26.37
N GLN A 32 -4.29 11.50 25.40
CA GLN A 32 -4.36 12.95 25.58
C GLN A 32 -5.54 13.55 24.81
N TYR A 33 -6.54 12.74 24.45
CA TYR A 33 -7.79 13.22 23.86
C TYR A 33 -8.68 13.83 24.95
N LEU A 34 -8.67 15.16 25.01
CA LEU A 34 -9.46 15.96 25.96
C LEU A 34 -10.84 16.30 25.37
N GLY A 35 -11.76 16.75 26.24
CA GLY A 35 -13.08 17.23 25.82
C GLY A 35 -14.22 16.21 26.00
N LYS A 36 -15.46 16.70 25.97
CA LYS A 36 -16.66 15.87 26.20
C LYS A 36 -17.05 15.02 24.99
N ASP A 37 -16.76 15.50 23.78
CA ASP A 37 -17.15 14.83 22.53
C ASP A 37 -15.92 14.46 21.68
N ARG A 38 -14.91 13.90 22.37
CA ARG A 38 -13.60 13.53 21.79
C ARG A 38 -13.69 12.62 20.57
N TRP A 39 -14.71 11.75 20.50
CA TRP A 39 -14.95 10.89 19.34
C TRP A 39 -15.45 11.67 18.13
N LYS A 40 -16.43 12.57 18.32
CA LYS A 40 -16.89 13.42 17.23
C LYS A 40 -15.75 14.28 16.69
N GLU A 41 -14.99 14.93 17.57
CA GLU A 41 -13.85 15.78 17.18
C GLU A 41 -12.77 14.98 16.43
N PHE A 42 -12.44 13.77 16.89
CA PHE A 42 -11.52 12.86 16.21
C PHE A 42 -11.99 12.51 14.79
N LEU A 43 -13.25 12.09 14.63
CA LEU A 43 -13.81 11.71 13.33
C LEU A 43 -13.93 12.92 12.39
N ASP A 44 -14.37 14.08 12.91
CA ASP A 44 -14.47 15.34 12.15
C ASP A 44 -13.08 15.75 11.62
N THR A 45 -12.03 15.57 12.41
CA THR A 45 -10.65 15.92 12.01
C THR A 45 -10.15 15.02 10.87
N ILE A 46 -10.48 13.73 10.88
CA ILE A 46 -10.15 12.81 9.78
C ILE A 46 -10.94 13.20 8.53
N GLU A 47 -12.24 13.45 8.65
CA GLU A 47 -13.11 13.82 7.53
C GLU A 47 -12.72 15.16 6.89
N ALA A 48 -12.17 16.08 7.69
CA ALA A 48 -11.69 17.38 7.26
C ALA A 48 -10.21 17.38 6.79
N SER A 49 -9.51 16.25 6.85
CA SER A 49 -8.10 16.17 6.46
C SER A 49 -7.88 16.53 4.99
N ASP A 50 -6.84 17.31 4.71
CA ASP A 50 -6.44 17.72 3.36
C ASP A 50 -4.92 17.57 3.15
N PRO A 51 -4.46 16.83 2.13
CA PRO A 51 -5.21 15.91 1.27
C PRO A 51 -5.95 14.85 2.09
N PRO A 52 -7.07 14.32 1.60
CA PRO A 52 -7.90 13.45 2.39
C PRO A 52 -7.23 12.11 2.67
N ILE A 53 -7.42 11.60 3.89
CA ILE A 53 -6.93 10.28 4.30
C ILE A 53 -7.91 9.23 3.75
N ARG A 54 -7.38 8.28 2.97
CA ARG A 54 -8.19 7.26 2.28
C ARG A 54 -8.11 5.89 2.93
N ALA A 55 -7.14 5.66 3.81
CA ALA A 55 -7.01 4.42 4.56
C ALA A 55 -6.46 4.67 5.97
N LEU A 56 -6.96 3.92 6.95
CA LEU A 56 -6.63 4.03 8.36
C LEU A 56 -6.19 2.68 8.94
N GLY A 57 -5.01 2.67 9.56
CA GLY A 57 -4.58 1.62 10.48
C GLY A 57 -4.88 2.06 11.91
N ILE A 58 -5.90 1.48 12.53
CA ILE A 58 -6.30 1.82 13.89
C ILE A 58 -5.39 1.10 14.87
N THR A 59 -4.54 1.86 15.55
CA THR A 59 -3.51 1.33 16.43
C THR A 59 -4.01 1.20 17.86
N ASP A 60 -4.03 -0.04 18.35
CA ASP A 60 -4.46 -0.38 19.70
C ASP A 60 -3.38 -1.17 20.43
N TYR A 61 -3.08 -0.78 21.68
CA TYR A 61 -2.20 -1.56 22.54
C TYR A 61 -2.91 -2.85 22.95
N PHE A 62 -2.32 -3.99 22.56
CA PHE A 62 -2.74 -5.33 22.99
C PHE A 62 -4.22 -5.70 22.77
N SER A 63 -4.93 -4.97 21.90
CA SER A 63 -6.36 -5.16 21.67
C SER A 63 -6.76 -4.69 20.27
N ILE A 64 -8.04 -4.82 19.92
CA ILE A 64 -8.63 -4.25 18.70
C ILE A 64 -9.97 -3.56 19.01
N GLU A 65 -10.17 -3.15 20.26
CA GLU A 65 -11.45 -2.61 20.72
C GLU A 65 -11.77 -1.26 20.06
N ARG A 66 -10.76 -0.41 19.84
CA ARG A 66 -10.98 0.88 19.17
C ARG A 66 -11.14 0.70 17.68
N TYR A 67 -10.46 -0.27 17.06
CA TYR A 67 -10.75 -0.66 15.69
C TYR A 67 -12.24 -1.00 15.52
N GLN A 68 -12.81 -1.83 16.41
CA GLN A 68 -14.23 -2.17 16.37
C GLN A 68 -15.16 -0.95 16.56
N GLN A 69 -14.75 0.02 17.38
CA GLN A 69 -15.51 1.28 17.56
C GLN A 69 -15.47 2.14 16.30
N VAL A 70 -14.30 2.28 15.68
CA VAL A 70 -14.14 3.05 14.43
C VAL A 70 -14.94 2.42 13.29
N THR A 71 -14.94 1.08 13.17
CA THR A 71 -15.77 0.39 12.17
C THR A 71 -17.26 0.59 12.44
N ALA A 72 -17.70 0.57 13.71
CA ALA A 72 -19.09 0.86 14.06
C ALA A 72 -19.50 2.30 13.67
N PHE A 73 -18.62 3.29 13.81
CA PHE A 73 -18.89 4.65 13.32
C PHE A 73 -18.96 4.71 11.79
N LYS A 74 -18.10 3.97 11.08
CA LYS A 74 -18.15 3.85 9.61
C LYS A 74 -19.48 3.24 9.15
N GLU A 75 -19.96 2.20 9.82
CA GLU A 75 -21.28 1.58 9.56
C GLU A 75 -22.44 2.55 9.81
N GLN A 76 -22.27 3.51 10.73
CA GLN A 76 -23.22 4.59 11.01
C GLN A 76 -23.10 5.78 10.03
N GLY A 77 -22.28 5.67 8.98
CA GLY A 77 -22.15 6.67 7.91
C GLY A 77 -21.06 7.72 8.11
N ARG A 78 -20.23 7.61 9.16
CA ARG A 78 -19.03 8.44 9.33
C ARG A 78 -17.90 7.99 8.41
N LEU A 79 -16.86 8.80 8.27
CA LEU A 79 -15.64 8.48 7.53
C LEU A 79 -15.93 8.08 6.06
N SER A 80 -16.91 8.69 5.40
CA SER A 80 -17.28 8.36 4.01
C SER A 80 -16.09 8.44 3.06
N GLY A 81 -15.16 9.38 3.30
CA GLY A 81 -13.88 9.57 2.60
C GLY A 81 -12.80 8.50 2.79
N VAL A 82 -13.02 7.49 3.65
CA VAL A 82 -12.03 6.45 3.97
C VAL A 82 -12.48 5.11 3.36
N GLY A 83 -11.70 4.56 2.43
CA GLY A 83 -12.01 3.30 1.74
C GLY A 83 -11.58 2.04 2.51
N LEU A 84 -10.53 2.14 3.33
CA LEU A 84 -10.00 1.02 4.11
C LEU A 84 -9.79 1.40 5.57
N ILE A 85 -10.28 0.55 6.47
CA ILE A 85 -9.99 0.62 7.91
C ILE A 85 -9.51 -0.77 8.32
N PHE A 86 -8.31 -0.87 8.89
CA PHE A 86 -7.74 -2.15 9.31
C PHE A 86 -7.18 -2.06 10.74
N PRO A 87 -7.20 -3.16 11.52
CA PRO A 87 -6.63 -3.18 12.85
C PRO A 87 -5.10 -3.24 12.80
N ASN A 88 -4.45 -2.41 13.61
CA ASN A 88 -3.02 -2.43 13.89
C ASN A 88 -2.84 -2.70 15.39
N VAL A 89 -2.45 -3.90 15.78
CA VAL A 89 -2.19 -4.20 17.20
C VAL A 89 -0.75 -3.83 17.53
N GLU A 90 -0.56 -2.89 18.44
CA GLU A 90 0.74 -2.55 18.98
C GLU A 90 1.05 -3.40 20.21
N LEU A 91 2.11 -4.20 20.08
CA LEU A 91 2.71 -5.00 21.13
C LEU A 91 4.00 -4.34 21.60
N ARG A 92 4.37 -4.59 22.85
CA ARG A 92 5.65 -4.17 23.41
C ARG A 92 6.49 -5.40 23.74
N LEU A 93 7.64 -5.52 23.09
CA LEU A 93 8.54 -6.65 23.32
C LEU A 93 9.23 -6.52 24.67
N GLY A 94 9.51 -7.64 25.32
CA GLY A 94 10.35 -7.71 26.53
C GLY A 94 11.83 -7.39 26.29
N ILE A 95 12.13 -6.54 25.31
CA ILE A 95 13.47 -6.09 24.93
C ILE A 95 13.53 -4.60 25.26
N GLU A 96 14.40 -4.24 26.19
CA GLU A 96 14.60 -2.86 26.59
C GLU A 96 15.57 -2.17 25.64
N THR A 97 15.21 -0.99 25.15
CA THR A 97 16.11 -0.16 24.35
C THR A 97 17.13 0.54 25.26
N SER A 98 18.19 1.09 24.65
CA SER A 98 19.15 1.96 25.34
C SER A 98 18.52 3.22 25.99
N LYS A 99 17.25 3.52 25.70
CA LYS A 99 16.45 4.61 26.30
C LYS A 99 15.48 4.13 27.38
N GLY A 100 15.53 2.86 27.79
CA GLY A 100 14.68 2.30 28.84
C GLY A 100 13.23 2.06 28.41
N SER A 101 12.95 2.02 27.10
CA SER A 101 11.60 1.71 26.58
C SER A 101 11.59 0.36 25.90
N ALA A 102 10.49 -0.37 26.05
CA ALA A 102 10.26 -1.60 25.28
C ALA A 102 10.22 -1.31 23.77
N VAL A 103 10.68 -2.26 22.95
CA VAL A 103 10.57 -2.18 21.48
C VAL A 103 9.12 -2.42 21.06
N ASN A 104 8.54 -1.47 20.31
CA ASN A 104 7.19 -1.56 19.78
C ASN A 104 7.17 -2.39 18.49
N PHE A 105 6.20 -3.29 18.43
CA PHE A 105 6.02 -4.24 17.34
C PHE A 105 4.55 -4.28 16.97
N HIS A 106 4.25 -4.23 15.68
CA HIS A 106 2.91 -3.99 15.18
C HIS A 106 2.44 -5.16 14.35
N LEU A 107 1.18 -5.54 14.54
CA LEU A 107 0.50 -6.58 13.77
C LEU A 107 -0.67 -5.94 13.03
N LEU A 108 -0.48 -5.72 11.74
CA LEU A 108 -1.49 -5.16 10.85
C LEU A 108 -2.30 -6.34 10.31
N PHE A 109 -3.59 -6.43 10.58
CA PHE A 109 -4.42 -7.54 10.09
C PHE A 109 -5.34 -7.14 8.95
N SER A 110 -5.56 -8.09 8.04
CA SER A 110 -6.55 -7.98 6.98
C SER A 110 -7.96 -7.97 7.56
N PRO A 111 -8.81 -6.97 7.23
CA PRO A 111 -10.20 -6.91 7.67
C PRO A 111 -11.15 -7.68 6.72
N HIS A 112 -10.63 -8.36 5.68
CA HIS A 112 -11.45 -8.92 4.60
C HIS A 112 -12.34 -10.11 5.04
N ASP A 113 -11.85 -10.97 5.92
CA ASP A 113 -12.60 -12.15 6.36
C ASP A 113 -13.65 -11.74 7.41
N PRO A 114 -14.94 -12.13 7.30
CA PRO A 114 -15.99 -11.67 8.22
C PRO A 114 -15.76 -12.03 9.70
N ASP A 115 -15.03 -13.12 9.97
CA ASP A 115 -14.69 -13.60 11.32
C ASP A 115 -13.32 -13.10 11.82
N HIS A 116 -12.68 -12.14 11.14
CA HIS A 116 -11.35 -11.63 11.48
C HIS A 116 -11.24 -11.15 12.93
N VAL A 117 -12.24 -10.44 13.46
CA VAL A 117 -12.26 -9.94 14.84
C VAL A 117 -12.10 -11.08 15.85
N GLU A 118 -12.87 -12.16 15.69
CA GLU A 118 -12.81 -13.31 16.58
C GLU A 118 -11.45 -14.02 16.48
N ARG A 119 -10.94 -14.20 15.25
CA ARG A 119 -9.65 -14.85 15.01
C ARG A 119 -8.49 -14.07 15.59
N ILE A 120 -8.50 -12.74 15.45
CA ILE A 120 -7.48 -11.86 16.04
C ILE A 120 -7.52 -11.96 17.57
N LYS A 121 -8.70 -11.85 18.19
CA LYS A 121 -8.83 -11.97 19.66
C LYS A 121 -8.32 -13.32 20.19
N ARG A 122 -8.68 -14.42 19.52
CA ARG A 122 -8.17 -15.77 19.87
C ARG A 122 -6.65 -15.86 19.76
N PHE A 123 -6.08 -15.26 18.72
CA PHE A 123 -4.63 -15.21 18.54
C PHE A 123 -3.93 -14.38 19.63
N LEU A 124 -4.47 -13.21 19.99
CA LEU A 124 -3.88 -12.37 21.04
C LEU A 124 -3.81 -13.11 22.38
N ILE A 125 -4.85 -13.86 22.76
CA ILE A 125 -4.89 -14.66 24.01
C ILE A 125 -3.73 -15.65 24.14
N GLU A 126 -3.08 -16.05 23.04
CA GLU A 126 -1.91 -16.93 23.08
C GLU A 126 -0.66 -16.29 23.68
N PHE A 127 -0.62 -14.96 23.80
CA PHE A 127 0.46 -14.26 24.47
C PHE A 127 0.27 -14.28 25.98
N GLU A 128 1.32 -14.69 26.69
CA GLU A 128 1.31 -14.92 28.13
C GLU A 128 2.42 -14.12 28.82
N PHE A 129 2.08 -13.53 29.96
CA PHE A 129 2.99 -12.81 30.83
C PHE A 129 2.93 -13.40 32.25
N PRO A 130 3.96 -14.15 32.69
CA PRO A 130 4.01 -14.68 34.04
C PRO A 130 4.43 -13.59 35.04
N HIS A 131 3.68 -13.44 36.15
CA HIS A 131 3.99 -12.51 37.22
C HIS A 131 3.47 -13.01 38.58
N LEU A 132 4.33 -13.04 39.60
CA LEU A 132 4.02 -13.44 40.98
C LEU A 132 3.30 -14.80 41.11
N GLY A 133 3.68 -15.77 40.27
CA GLY A 133 3.12 -17.13 40.31
C GLY A 133 1.79 -17.29 39.55
N GLU A 134 1.29 -16.23 38.93
CA GLU A 134 0.15 -16.26 38.01
C GLU A 134 0.59 -15.99 36.57
N THR A 135 -0.23 -16.41 35.61
CA THR A 135 -0.05 -16.11 34.19
C THR A 135 -1.20 -15.24 33.71
N TYR A 136 -0.86 -14.09 33.12
CA TYR A 136 -1.80 -13.15 32.52
C TYR A 136 -1.77 -13.32 31.01
N ARG A 137 -2.94 -13.33 30.37
CA ARG A 137 -3.02 -13.42 28.90
C ARG A 137 -3.27 -12.04 28.29
N CYS A 138 -2.93 -11.88 27.02
CA CYS A 138 -3.23 -10.67 26.26
C CYS A 138 -4.73 -10.60 25.92
N GLN A 139 -5.51 -10.28 26.94
CA GLN A 139 -6.95 -10.06 26.91
C GLN A 139 -7.32 -9.04 27.99
N ARG A 140 -8.41 -8.30 27.77
CA ARG A 140 -8.80 -7.16 28.60
C ARG A 140 -8.85 -7.48 30.11
N ASP A 141 -9.54 -8.55 30.50
CA ASP A 141 -9.74 -8.89 31.91
C ASP A 141 -8.42 -9.20 32.63
N ASP A 142 -7.49 -9.90 31.97
CA ASP A 142 -6.18 -10.21 32.55
C ASP A 142 -5.26 -8.98 32.57
N LEU A 143 -5.35 -8.09 31.57
CA LEU A 143 -4.62 -6.83 31.61
C LEU A 143 -5.13 -5.93 32.75
N ILE A 144 -6.44 -5.83 32.97
CA ILE A 144 -7.02 -5.11 34.12
C ILE A 144 -6.52 -5.72 35.45
N ARG A 145 -6.55 -7.05 35.57
CA ARG A 145 -6.01 -7.75 36.77
C ARG A 145 -4.55 -7.44 36.99
N LEU A 146 -3.72 -7.53 35.96
CA LEU A 146 -2.29 -7.21 36.02
C LEU A 146 -2.08 -5.76 36.48
N GLY A 147 -2.84 -4.83 35.92
CA GLY A 147 -2.78 -3.41 36.30
C GLY A 147 -3.14 -3.17 37.76
N ARG A 148 -4.19 -3.82 38.28
CA ARG A 148 -4.57 -3.75 39.70
C ARG A 148 -3.53 -4.36 40.62
N ILE A 149 -2.86 -5.43 40.20
CA ILE A 149 -1.78 -6.04 41.01
C ILE A 149 -0.54 -5.16 41.03
N HIS A 150 -0.19 -4.55 39.90
CA HIS A 150 0.92 -3.61 39.84
C HIS A 150 0.60 -2.30 40.59
N LYS A 151 -0.66 -1.84 40.54
CA LYS A 151 -1.11 -0.57 41.12
C LYS A 151 -2.46 -0.71 41.85
N PRO A 152 -2.47 -1.23 43.09
CA PRO A 152 -3.70 -1.59 43.83
C PRO A 152 -4.69 -0.46 44.09
N GLN A 153 -4.24 0.79 44.02
CA GLN A 153 -5.06 1.98 44.20
C GLN A 153 -5.90 2.37 42.97
N VAL A 154 -5.76 1.67 41.84
CA VAL A 154 -6.55 1.95 40.63
C VAL A 154 -7.88 1.19 40.70
N GLU A 155 -8.96 1.94 40.90
CA GLU A 155 -10.32 1.39 40.94
C GLU A 155 -10.95 1.29 39.54
N ASP A 156 -10.73 2.30 38.70
CA ASP A 156 -11.28 2.40 37.33
C ASP A 156 -10.69 1.35 36.38
N ASP A 157 -11.55 0.69 35.62
CA ASP A 157 -11.16 -0.41 34.72
C ASP A 157 -10.28 0.08 33.56
N GLU A 158 -10.52 1.27 32.99
CA GLU A 158 -9.71 1.79 31.88
C GLU A 158 -8.31 2.18 32.37
N ALA A 159 -8.21 2.82 33.52
CA ALA A 159 -6.93 3.11 34.16
C ALA A 159 -6.17 1.83 34.55
N ALA A 160 -6.87 0.79 35.03
CA ALA A 160 -6.27 -0.50 35.34
C ALA A 160 -5.80 -1.22 34.06
N PHE A 161 -6.61 -1.19 33.00
CA PHE A 161 -6.24 -1.73 31.69
C PHE A 161 -4.99 -1.04 31.13
N SER A 162 -4.94 0.30 31.21
CA SER A 162 -3.78 1.12 30.83
C SER A 162 -2.51 0.68 31.57
N GLU A 163 -2.60 0.54 32.90
CA GLU A 163 -1.46 0.11 33.71
C GLU A 163 -1.04 -1.32 33.35
N GLY A 164 -2.00 -2.24 33.19
CA GLY A 164 -1.75 -3.61 32.76
C GLY A 164 -1.07 -3.69 31.40
N ALA A 165 -1.56 -2.95 30.41
CA ALA A 165 -0.96 -2.83 29.09
C ALA A 165 0.46 -2.24 29.16
N ASN A 166 0.70 -1.29 30.06
CA ASN A 166 2.05 -0.75 30.28
C ASN A 166 3.01 -1.81 30.86
N GLN A 167 2.53 -2.70 31.73
CA GLN A 167 3.35 -3.77 32.31
C GLN A 167 3.56 -4.96 31.38
N PHE A 168 2.51 -5.39 30.67
CA PHE A 168 2.53 -6.57 29.82
C PHE A 168 3.61 -6.49 28.74
N LYS A 169 4.40 -7.56 28.57
CA LYS A 169 5.43 -7.67 27.53
C LYS A 169 5.31 -9.01 26.82
N VAL A 170 5.43 -8.96 25.50
CA VAL A 170 5.46 -10.16 24.66
C VAL A 170 6.91 -10.52 24.37
N THR A 171 7.27 -11.80 24.49
CA THR A 171 8.62 -12.21 24.05
C THR A 171 8.64 -12.40 22.54
N PHE A 172 9.78 -12.12 21.91
CA PHE A 172 9.94 -12.33 20.47
C PHE A 172 9.68 -13.80 20.05
N GLU A 173 10.04 -14.74 20.93
CA GLU A 173 9.80 -16.17 20.70
C GLU A 173 8.30 -16.53 20.73
N GLN A 174 7.55 -16.04 21.72
CA GLN A 174 6.09 -16.24 21.77
C GLN A 174 5.42 -15.74 20.49
N LEU A 175 5.78 -14.52 20.05
CA LEU A 175 5.27 -13.95 18.81
C LEU A 175 5.59 -14.83 17.60
N LYS A 176 6.86 -15.20 17.43
CA LYS A 176 7.28 -16.04 16.29
C LYS A 176 6.58 -17.39 16.29
N GLN A 177 6.44 -18.05 17.44
CA GLN A 177 5.78 -19.36 17.55
C GLN A 177 4.28 -19.25 17.27
N ALA A 178 3.59 -18.30 17.90
CA ALA A 178 2.15 -18.10 17.71
C ALA A 178 1.83 -17.76 16.25
N TRP A 179 2.62 -16.88 15.63
CA TRP A 179 2.47 -16.54 14.22
C TRP A 179 2.73 -17.75 13.31
N THR A 180 3.85 -18.48 13.50
CA THR A 180 4.26 -19.57 12.59
C THR A 180 3.26 -20.73 12.56
N LYS A 181 2.65 -21.07 13.69
CA LYS A 181 1.76 -22.23 13.80
C LYS A 181 0.31 -21.97 13.33
N ASN A 182 -0.06 -20.73 13.04
CA ASN A 182 -1.43 -20.36 12.65
C ASN A 182 -1.48 -19.88 11.20
N ASP A 183 -1.98 -20.73 10.29
CA ASP A 183 -2.03 -20.45 8.84
C ASP A 183 -2.88 -19.23 8.49
N TRP A 184 -3.99 -19.03 9.21
CA TRP A 184 -4.84 -17.86 8.99
C TRP A 184 -4.10 -16.58 9.35
N ILE A 185 -3.41 -16.56 10.50
CA ILE A 185 -2.63 -15.41 10.96
C ILE A 185 -1.49 -15.11 9.99
N LYS A 186 -0.73 -16.11 9.53
CA LYS A 186 0.32 -15.89 8.52
C LYS A 186 -0.20 -15.24 7.25
N LYS A 187 -1.35 -15.71 6.76
CA LYS A 187 -1.95 -15.18 5.53
C LYS A 187 -2.50 -13.76 5.73
N ASN A 188 -3.09 -13.48 6.89
CA ASN A 188 -3.88 -12.27 7.14
C ASN A 188 -3.18 -11.23 8.02
N THR A 189 -1.87 -11.36 8.27
CA THR A 189 -1.13 -10.40 9.10
C THR A 189 0.15 -9.95 8.42
N LEU A 190 0.40 -8.64 8.42
CA LEU A 190 1.72 -8.07 8.16
C LEU A 190 2.31 -7.58 9.48
N ILE A 191 3.59 -7.82 9.63
CA ILE A 191 4.35 -7.50 10.84
C ILE A 191 5.16 -6.23 10.58
N ALA A 192 5.07 -5.24 11.45
CA ALA A 192 5.92 -4.05 11.40
C ALA A 192 6.71 -3.86 12.69
N VAL A 193 7.86 -3.20 12.59
CA VAL A 193 8.67 -2.80 13.76
C VAL A 193 8.88 -1.29 13.73
N ALA A 194 8.82 -0.65 14.90
CA ALA A 194 9.22 0.76 15.01
C ALA A 194 10.71 0.93 14.70
N GLY A 195 11.07 1.92 13.89
CA GLY A 195 12.46 2.17 13.48
C GLY A 195 13.24 3.09 14.43
N GLY A 196 12.57 3.76 15.36
CA GLY A 196 13.14 4.80 16.22
C GLY A 196 14.20 4.32 17.22
N GLU A 197 14.93 5.26 17.83
CA GLU A 197 15.91 4.96 18.89
C GLU A 197 15.26 4.81 20.27
N LYS A 198 14.10 5.44 20.48
CA LYS A 198 13.41 5.45 21.77
C LYS A 198 12.76 4.10 22.06
N ASP A 199 11.95 3.62 21.14
CA ASP A 199 11.06 2.46 21.29
C ASP A 199 11.07 1.56 20.04
N GLY A 200 12.08 1.73 19.18
CA GLY A 200 12.25 0.95 17.97
C GLY A 200 13.52 0.10 17.93
N SER A 201 13.69 -0.64 16.84
CA SER A 201 14.82 -1.55 16.64
C SER A 201 16.17 -0.84 16.64
N SER A 202 16.24 0.45 16.29
CA SER A 202 17.48 1.23 16.36
C SER A 202 17.94 1.43 17.81
N GLY A 203 17.01 1.45 18.76
CA GLY A 203 17.30 1.54 20.20
C GLY A 203 17.99 0.30 20.77
N MET A 204 17.96 -0.84 20.06
CA MET A 204 18.63 -2.09 20.42
C MET A 204 20.14 -2.08 20.09
N ARG A 205 20.65 -1.01 19.48
CA ARG A 205 22.09 -0.89 19.21
C ARG A 205 22.81 -0.64 20.53
N ASP A 206 23.65 -1.58 20.93
CA ASP A 206 24.58 -1.39 22.03
C ASP A 206 26.00 -1.13 21.51
N PRO A 207 26.83 -0.33 22.21
CA PRO A 207 28.20 -0.04 21.78
C PRO A 207 29.10 -1.28 21.63
N SER A 208 28.77 -2.39 22.29
CA SER A 208 29.52 -3.65 22.20
C SER A 208 29.03 -4.59 21.08
N GLY A 209 27.90 -4.27 20.42
CA GLY A 209 27.27 -5.10 19.40
C GLY A 209 26.67 -6.42 19.91
N SER A 210 26.57 -6.60 21.22
CA SER A 210 26.10 -7.82 21.88
C SER A 210 24.65 -8.18 21.51
N PHE A 211 23.81 -7.19 21.18
CA PHE A 211 22.41 -7.39 20.77
C PHE A 211 22.19 -7.40 19.26
N ALA A 212 23.25 -7.35 18.44
CA ALA A 212 23.14 -7.27 16.99
C ALA A 212 22.36 -8.43 16.37
N ALA A 213 22.55 -9.66 16.87
CA ALA A 213 21.82 -10.84 16.39
C ALA A 213 20.33 -10.77 16.75
N GLN A 214 19.99 -10.33 17.96
CA GLN A 214 18.60 -10.18 18.40
C GLN A 214 17.88 -9.10 17.57
N ARG A 215 18.55 -7.97 17.33
CA ARG A 215 18.02 -6.90 16.47
C ARG A 215 17.75 -7.41 15.06
N LYS A 216 18.69 -8.16 14.47
CA LYS A 216 18.50 -8.79 13.15
C LYS A 216 17.34 -9.78 13.12
N ASN A 217 17.11 -10.55 14.19
CA ASN A 217 15.95 -11.43 14.27
C ASN A 217 14.63 -10.65 14.25
N VAL A 218 14.56 -9.56 15.03
CA VAL A 218 13.38 -8.66 15.08
C VAL A 218 13.13 -8.02 13.72
N GLU A 219 14.16 -7.40 13.14
CA GLU A 219 14.08 -6.74 11.83
C GLU A 219 13.81 -7.76 10.71
N GLY A 220 14.38 -8.96 10.77
CA GLY A 220 14.18 -10.02 9.80
C GLY A 220 12.77 -10.62 9.80
N LEU A 221 12.10 -10.67 10.96
CA LEU A 221 10.69 -11.09 11.05
C LEU A 221 9.72 -10.02 10.55
N ALA A 222 10.07 -8.74 10.68
CA ALA A 222 9.23 -7.63 10.24
C ALA A 222 9.14 -7.59 8.71
N HIS A 223 7.94 -7.35 8.18
CA HIS A 223 7.70 -7.07 6.77
C HIS A 223 7.85 -5.57 6.48
N ILE A 224 7.47 -4.73 7.45
CA ILE A 224 7.41 -3.27 7.34
C ILE A 224 8.27 -2.63 8.45
N VAL A 225 8.80 -1.44 8.20
CA VAL A 225 9.44 -0.61 9.24
C VAL A 225 8.64 0.67 9.42
N PHE A 226 8.15 0.96 10.62
CA PHE A 226 7.55 2.26 10.91
C PHE A 226 8.65 3.31 11.13
N SER A 227 8.89 4.11 10.10
CA SER A 227 9.86 5.21 10.13
C SER A 227 9.63 6.18 8.98
N SER A 228 9.81 7.47 9.29
CA SER A 228 9.86 8.54 8.30
C SER A 228 11.28 9.05 8.05
N ASN A 229 12.30 8.41 8.65
CA ASN A 229 13.69 8.85 8.54
C ASN A 229 14.27 8.55 7.14
N PRO A 230 14.71 9.56 6.36
CA PRO A 230 15.22 9.34 5.01
C PRO A 230 16.37 8.33 4.92
N LYS A 231 17.27 8.27 5.92
CA LYS A 231 18.38 7.30 5.92
C LYS A 231 17.89 5.87 6.12
N GLN A 232 16.87 5.67 6.96
CA GLN A 232 16.28 4.35 7.13
C GLN A 232 15.51 3.92 5.87
N ILE A 233 14.81 4.85 5.23
CA ILE A 233 14.16 4.59 3.94
C ILE A 233 15.21 4.13 2.92
N GLN A 234 16.30 4.88 2.71
CA GLN A 234 17.34 4.48 1.76
C GLN A 234 18.01 3.14 2.12
N PHE A 235 18.27 2.89 3.42
CA PHE A 235 18.80 1.62 3.90
C PHE A 235 17.88 0.45 3.52
N TRP A 236 16.58 0.52 3.82
CA TRP A 236 15.64 -0.59 3.58
C TRP A 236 15.26 -0.77 2.11
N LEU A 237 15.51 0.23 1.27
CA LEU A 237 15.42 0.14 -0.19
C LEU A 237 16.68 -0.47 -0.84
N GLY A 238 17.78 -0.61 -0.09
CA GLY A 238 19.04 -1.13 -0.63
C GLY A 238 19.89 -0.10 -1.36
N LYS A 239 19.71 1.20 -1.05
CA LYS A 239 20.28 2.35 -1.74
C LYS A 239 21.35 3.11 -0.94
N ASP A 240 21.79 2.55 0.17
CA ASP A 240 22.79 3.16 1.06
C ASP A 240 23.81 2.08 1.47
N VAL A 241 24.27 2.08 2.72
CA VAL A 241 25.27 1.14 3.27
C VAL A 241 24.93 -0.35 3.12
N ALA A 242 23.69 -0.73 2.84
CA ALA A 242 23.28 -2.10 2.55
C ALA A 242 22.74 -2.20 1.12
N SER A 243 23.27 -3.15 0.34
CA SER A 243 22.74 -3.50 -0.97
C SER A 243 21.51 -4.42 -0.86
N ILE A 244 20.81 -4.63 -1.97
CA ILE A 244 19.68 -5.57 -2.04
C ILE A 244 20.10 -6.98 -1.59
N ASP A 245 21.24 -7.50 -2.07
CA ASP A 245 21.77 -8.82 -1.66
C ASP A 245 22.03 -8.93 -0.16
N VAL A 246 22.50 -7.84 0.47
CA VAL A 246 22.71 -7.77 1.92
C VAL A 246 21.37 -7.82 2.64
N LEU A 247 20.35 -7.12 2.14
CA LEU A 247 19.01 -7.12 2.72
C LEU A 247 18.34 -8.50 2.61
N GLU A 248 18.44 -9.15 1.45
CA GLU A 248 17.92 -10.51 1.23
C GLU A 248 18.56 -11.52 2.17
N SER A 249 19.89 -11.52 2.28
CA SER A 249 20.63 -12.50 3.08
C SER A 249 20.52 -12.28 4.60
N GLN A 250 20.41 -11.03 5.06
CA GLN A 250 20.51 -10.73 6.50
C GLN A 250 19.19 -10.30 7.15
N TYR A 251 18.23 -9.81 6.35
CA TYR A 251 16.99 -9.21 6.85
C TYR A 251 15.74 -9.74 6.15
N ASN A 252 15.85 -10.81 5.36
CA ASN A 252 14.74 -11.38 4.60
C ASN A 252 14.13 -10.39 3.58
N GLY A 253 14.99 -9.59 2.94
CA GLY A 253 14.65 -8.71 1.83
C GLY A 253 14.50 -7.24 2.19
N ARG A 254 14.19 -6.44 1.17
CA ARG A 254 13.83 -5.02 1.29
C ARG A 254 12.55 -4.86 2.12
N LYS A 255 12.39 -3.69 2.74
CA LYS A 255 11.21 -3.39 3.57
C LYS A 255 10.67 -2.01 3.25
N PRO A 256 9.36 -1.86 3.02
CA PRO A 256 8.75 -0.53 2.95
C PRO A 256 8.85 0.15 4.32
N CYS A 257 9.08 1.46 4.28
CA CYS A 257 8.96 2.32 5.44
C CYS A 257 7.61 3.02 5.43
N LEU A 258 6.79 2.80 6.46
CA LEU A 258 5.50 3.47 6.62
C LEU A 258 5.58 4.51 7.74
N HIS A 259 4.69 5.51 7.69
CA HIS A 259 4.58 6.51 8.76
C HIS A 259 3.13 6.92 8.98
N GLY A 260 2.59 6.66 10.17
CA GLY A 260 1.33 7.25 10.60
C GLY A 260 1.54 8.50 11.42
N SER A 261 0.45 9.15 11.79
CA SER A 261 0.49 10.32 12.66
C SER A 261 0.83 10.01 14.11
N ASP A 262 0.70 8.74 14.52
CA ASP A 262 0.93 8.27 15.90
C ASP A 262 0.17 9.13 16.93
N ALA A 263 -1.08 9.48 16.57
CA ALA A 263 -1.80 10.53 17.26
C ALA A 263 -2.34 10.08 18.62
N HIS A 264 -1.84 10.69 19.67
CA HIS A 264 -2.34 10.55 21.04
C HIS A 264 -3.22 11.72 21.50
N SER A 265 -3.38 12.74 20.67
CA SER A 265 -4.17 13.94 20.94
C SER A 265 -4.82 14.45 19.65
N LEU A 266 -5.86 15.26 19.78
CA LEU A 266 -6.63 15.77 18.64
C LEU A 266 -5.76 16.52 17.62
N THR A 267 -4.78 17.30 18.07
CA THR A 267 -3.92 18.11 17.19
C THR A 267 -2.97 17.27 16.32
N LYS A 268 -2.77 16.00 16.66
CA LYS A 268 -1.93 15.07 15.91
C LYS A 268 -2.72 14.19 14.95
N VAL A 269 -4.06 14.13 15.04
CA VAL A 269 -4.87 13.26 14.18
C VAL A 269 -4.65 13.63 12.71
N GLY A 270 -4.10 12.70 11.94
CA GLY A 270 -3.77 12.95 10.54
C GLY A 270 -2.68 14.01 10.34
N MET A 271 -1.86 14.30 11.34
CA MET A 271 -0.78 15.31 11.27
C MET A 271 0.56 14.68 11.70
N PRO A 272 1.20 13.88 10.81
CA PRO A 272 2.51 13.28 11.10
C PRO A 272 3.60 14.34 11.23
N ASP A 273 4.67 14.00 11.97
CA ASP A 273 5.78 14.92 12.20
C ASP A 273 6.45 15.34 10.89
N ALA A 274 6.79 16.64 10.80
CA ALA A 274 7.40 17.26 9.62
C ALA A 274 6.59 17.09 8.32
N ASP A 275 5.26 16.95 8.42
CA ASP A 275 4.34 16.77 7.30
C ASP A 275 4.69 15.58 6.39
N ARG A 276 5.35 14.57 6.97
CA ARG A 276 5.78 13.36 6.28
C ARG A 276 4.63 12.37 6.11
N ARG A 277 3.66 12.74 5.28
CA ARG A 277 2.48 11.91 5.03
C ARG A 277 2.89 10.62 4.31
N CYS A 278 2.20 9.54 4.64
CA CYS A 278 2.40 8.25 3.98
C CYS A 278 1.48 8.15 2.75
N TRP A 279 2.10 7.94 1.60
CA TRP A 279 1.44 7.74 0.33
C TRP A 279 1.69 6.29 -0.12
N ILE A 280 0.62 5.58 -0.46
CA ILE A 280 0.69 4.23 -0.99
C ILE A 280 0.03 4.18 -2.37
N LYS A 281 0.73 3.60 -3.34
CA LYS A 281 0.25 3.39 -4.70
C LYS A 281 -0.43 2.03 -4.84
N GLY A 282 -1.74 2.02 -4.98
CA GLY A 282 -2.54 0.81 -5.06
C GLY A 282 -4.01 1.08 -4.72
N ASP A 283 -4.83 0.04 -4.78
CA ASP A 283 -6.23 0.12 -4.34
C ASP A 283 -6.32 0.32 -2.83
N LEU A 284 -7.48 0.76 -2.34
CA LEU A 284 -7.77 0.90 -0.91
C LEU A 284 -8.17 -0.45 -0.30
N THR A 285 -7.27 -1.43 -0.42
CA THR A 285 -7.44 -2.79 0.11
C THR A 285 -6.21 -3.22 0.89
N PHE A 286 -6.34 -4.24 1.74
CA PHE A 286 -5.20 -4.76 2.50
C PHE A 286 -4.12 -5.38 1.58
N ASP A 287 -4.48 -5.79 0.36
CA ASP A 287 -3.54 -6.32 -0.62
C ASP A 287 -2.51 -5.28 -1.08
N SER A 288 -2.86 -3.99 -1.08
CA SER A 288 -1.88 -2.92 -1.34
C SER A 288 -0.76 -2.90 -0.31
N LEU A 289 -1.03 -3.22 0.96
CA LEU A 289 0.00 -3.39 1.98
C LEU A 289 0.89 -4.63 1.71
N ARG A 290 0.35 -5.67 1.06
CA ARG A 290 1.17 -6.82 0.63
C ARG A 290 2.04 -6.44 -0.56
N GLN A 291 1.52 -5.67 -1.51
CA GLN A 291 2.24 -5.22 -2.70
C GLN A 291 3.42 -4.31 -2.37
N ILE A 292 3.29 -3.39 -1.40
CA ILE A 292 4.42 -2.54 -0.97
C ILE A 292 5.58 -3.34 -0.37
N CYS A 293 5.33 -4.55 0.15
CA CYS A 293 6.40 -5.42 0.63
C CYS A 293 7.21 -6.05 -0.51
N ILE A 294 6.63 -6.11 -1.71
CA ILE A 294 7.28 -6.63 -2.93
C ILE A 294 7.99 -5.48 -3.67
N GLU A 295 7.30 -4.34 -3.81
CA GLU A 295 7.74 -3.17 -4.59
C GLU A 295 7.79 -1.90 -3.71
N PRO A 296 8.61 -1.86 -2.64
CA PRO A 296 8.56 -0.79 -1.65
C PRO A 296 8.96 0.59 -2.21
N GLU A 297 9.85 0.62 -3.20
CA GLU A 297 10.32 1.86 -3.82
C GLU A 297 9.24 2.53 -4.67
N GLU A 298 8.55 1.75 -5.48
CA GLU A 298 7.59 2.25 -6.48
C GLU A 298 6.22 2.56 -5.88
N ARG A 299 5.92 1.98 -4.72
CA ARG A 299 4.58 2.02 -4.12
C ARG A 299 4.48 2.74 -2.80
N VAL A 300 5.59 3.16 -2.19
CA VAL A 300 5.56 3.90 -0.92
C VAL A 300 6.33 5.19 -1.05
N PHE A 301 5.70 6.28 -0.64
CA PHE A 301 6.35 7.57 -0.56
C PHE A 301 6.00 8.26 0.76
N ILE A 302 7.02 8.84 1.40
CA ILE A 302 6.88 9.58 2.66
C ILE A 302 7.22 11.05 2.40
N GLY A 303 6.22 11.92 2.44
CA GLY A 303 6.39 13.35 2.19
C GLY A 303 5.08 14.11 2.03
N LEU A 304 5.16 15.40 1.71
CA LEU A 304 4.00 16.29 1.68
C LEU A 304 2.98 15.91 0.59
N GLU A 305 3.48 15.57 -0.60
CA GLU A 305 2.73 15.21 -1.81
C GLU A 305 3.38 13.97 -2.44
N PRO A 306 2.62 13.07 -3.10
CA PRO A 306 3.19 11.91 -3.76
C PRO A 306 4.07 12.32 -4.95
N PRO A 307 4.96 11.44 -5.45
CA PRO A 307 5.77 11.74 -6.61
C PRO A 307 4.91 12.13 -7.82
N ARG A 308 5.31 13.18 -8.53
CA ARG A 308 4.70 13.51 -9.82
C ARG A 308 5.05 12.41 -10.83
N GLY A 309 4.04 11.92 -11.53
CA GLY A 309 4.23 10.96 -12.62
C GLY A 309 4.77 11.61 -13.89
N ALA A 310 4.55 10.96 -15.04
CA ALA A 310 4.81 11.54 -16.35
C ALA A 310 4.05 12.87 -16.52
N LEU A 311 4.58 13.75 -17.37
CA LEU A 311 3.91 15.01 -17.73
C LEU A 311 2.55 14.70 -18.35
N ASP A 312 1.52 15.47 -17.99
CA ASP A 312 0.15 15.25 -18.48
C ASP A 312 0.07 15.24 -20.03
N SER A 313 0.95 15.99 -20.70
CA SER A 313 1.07 16.02 -22.17
C SER A 313 1.52 14.70 -22.79
N HIS A 314 2.08 13.77 -22.02
CA HIS A 314 2.56 12.47 -22.49
C HIS A 314 1.68 11.30 -21.99
N VAL A 315 0.60 11.60 -21.25
CA VAL A 315 -0.26 10.57 -20.66
C VAL A 315 -1.55 10.47 -21.46
N VAL A 316 -1.75 9.32 -22.11
CA VAL A 316 -3.03 8.94 -22.69
C VAL A 316 -3.91 8.37 -21.57
N THR A 317 -5.07 8.96 -21.34
CA THR A 317 -6.03 8.55 -20.29
C THR A 317 -7.12 7.64 -20.82
N SER A 318 -7.45 7.75 -22.11
CA SER A 318 -8.45 6.89 -22.74
C SER A 318 -8.23 6.71 -24.23
N VAL A 319 -8.65 5.54 -24.73
CA VAL A 319 -8.69 5.17 -26.15
C VAL A 319 -10.11 4.80 -26.48
N SER A 320 -10.66 5.34 -27.57
CA SER A 320 -11.99 4.96 -28.05
C SER A 320 -12.01 4.84 -29.57
N VAL A 321 -13.00 4.08 -30.07
CA VAL A 321 -13.25 3.96 -31.51
C VAL A 321 -14.67 4.40 -31.81
N THR A 322 -14.83 5.35 -32.71
CA THR A 322 -16.13 5.80 -33.20
C THR A 322 -16.55 4.99 -34.42
N ASN A 323 -17.86 4.91 -34.68
CA ASN A 323 -18.43 4.27 -35.87
C ASN A 323 -17.97 2.82 -36.11
N ALA A 324 -17.63 2.09 -35.04
CA ALA A 324 -17.26 0.68 -35.07
C ALA A 324 -18.09 -0.11 -34.04
N PRO A 325 -19.41 -0.29 -34.24
CA PRO A 325 -20.32 -0.85 -33.22
C PRO A 325 -20.03 -2.32 -32.84
N TRP A 326 -19.20 -3.01 -33.63
CA TRP A 326 -18.75 -4.37 -33.37
C TRP A 326 -17.55 -4.44 -32.41
N ILE A 327 -16.89 -3.30 -32.13
CA ILE A 327 -15.93 -3.16 -31.03
C ILE A 327 -16.76 -2.93 -29.77
N ALA A 328 -17.10 -4.02 -29.10
CA ALA A 328 -18.10 -4.03 -28.02
C ALA A 328 -17.65 -3.28 -26.75
N ASN A 329 -16.34 -3.11 -26.56
CA ASN A 329 -15.80 -2.34 -25.46
C ASN A 329 -15.81 -0.87 -25.89
N GLY A 330 -16.50 0.00 -25.14
CA GLY A 330 -16.52 1.44 -25.39
C GLY A 330 -15.14 2.08 -25.21
N ALA A 331 -15.09 3.24 -24.56
CA ALA A 331 -13.81 3.84 -24.21
C ALA A 331 -13.03 2.93 -23.24
N VAL A 332 -11.79 2.62 -23.59
CA VAL A 332 -10.84 1.92 -22.71
C VAL A 332 -10.05 2.97 -21.95
N THR A 333 -10.09 2.92 -20.63
CA THR A 333 -9.31 3.80 -19.77
C THR A 333 -7.90 3.23 -19.55
N LEU A 334 -6.90 4.11 -19.49
CA LEU A 334 -5.50 3.75 -19.32
C LEU A 334 -4.89 4.42 -18.09
N ASN A 335 -3.99 3.71 -17.41
CA ASN A 335 -3.22 4.25 -16.29
C ASN A 335 -2.01 5.05 -16.80
N PRO A 336 -1.55 6.08 -16.05
CA PRO A 336 -0.28 6.73 -16.35
C PRO A 336 0.90 5.77 -16.16
N GLY A 337 1.95 5.97 -16.95
CA GLY A 337 3.17 5.15 -16.95
C GLY A 337 3.00 3.84 -17.71
N LEU A 338 3.68 2.79 -17.24
CA LEU A 338 3.69 1.50 -17.92
C LEU A 338 2.32 0.80 -17.82
N VAL A 339 1.74 0.47 -18.98
CA VAL A 339 0.51 -0.34 -19.10
C VAL A 339 0.84 -1.69 -19.74
N ALA A 340 0.61 -2.78 -19.01
CA ALA A 340 0.79 -4.13 -19.53
C ALA A 340 -0.55 -4.71 -20.02
N VAL A 341 -0.67 -4.96 -21.32
CA VAL A 341 -1.89 -5.53 -21.93
C VAL A 341 -1.77 -7.07 -22.03
N ILE A 342 -2.50 -7.80 -21.21
CA ILE A 342 -2.44 -9.27 -21.11
C ILE A 342 -3.76 -9.90 -21.60
N GLY A 343 -3.67 -11.06 -22.26
CA GLY A 343 -4.86 -11.80 -22.70
C GLY A 343 -4.52 -12.96 -23.63
N ALA A 344 -5.50 -13.84 -23.87
CA ALA A 344 -5.34 -15.00 -24.74
C ALA A 344 -5.05 -14.60 -26.22
N ARG A 345 -4.60 -15.55 -27.03
CA ARG A 345 -4.44 -15.30 -28.48
C ARG A 345 -5.80 -14.91 -29.09
N GLY A 346 -5.82 -13.82 -29.85
CA GLY A 346 -7.05 -13.30 -30.45
C GLY A 346 -7.88 -12.37 -29.56
N SER A 347 -7.45 -12.07 -28.33
CA SER A 347 -8.19 -11.20 -27.39
C SER A 347 -8.16 -9.70 -27.72
N GLY A 348 -7.64 -9.29 -28.89
CA GLY A 348 -7.61 -7.88 -29.29
C GLY A 348 -6.40 -7.05 -28.82
N LYS A 349 -5.36 -7.63 -28.22
CA LYS A 349 -4.16 -6.87 -27.76
C LYS A 349 -3.51 -6.01 -28.85
N THR A 350 -3.18 -6.62 -29.99
CA THR A 350 -2.62 -5.91 -31.15
C THR A 350 -3.60 -4.89 -31.73
N ALA A 351 -4.90 -5.15 -31.63
CA ALA A 351 -5.91 -4.20 -32.05
C ALA A 351 -5.85 -2.93 -31.19
N LEU A 352 -5.80 -3.07 -29.86
CA LEU A 352 -5.66 -1.94 -28.94
C LEU A 352 -4.38 -1.14 -29.21
N ALA A 353 -3.24 -1.81 -29.39
CA ALA A 353 -1.98 -1.15 -29.70
C ALA A 353 -2.02 -0.39 -31.03
N ASP A 354 -2.58 -0.98 -32.09
CA ASP A 354 -2.75 -0.32 -33.39
C ASP A 354 -3.72 0.88 -33.31
N LEU A 355 -4.79 0.78 -32.50
CA LEU A 355 -5.74 1.88 -32.28
C LEU A 355 -5.09 3.04 -31.53
N ILE A 356 -4.25 2.76 -30.52
CA ILE A 356 -3.44 3.78 -29.84
C ILE A 356 -2.49 4.45 -30.83
N ALA A 357 -1.77 3.65 -31.63
CA ALA A 357 -0.87 4.17 -32.64
C ALA A 357 -1.59 5.03 -33.69
N ALA A 358 -2.81 4.67 -34.07
CA ALA A 358 -3.62 5.44 -35.00
C ALA A 358 -4.04 6.79 -34.39
N GLY A 359 -4.65 6.78 -33.20
CA GLY A 359 -5.09 8.02 -32.55
C GLY A 359 -3.92 8.94 -32.12
N GLY A 360 -2.73 8.37 -31.92
CA GLY A 360 -1.47 9.10 -31.68
C GLY A 360 -0.68 9.44 -32.96
N LEU A 361 -1.28 9.23 -34.14
CA LEU A 361 -0.72 9.60 -35.46
C LEU A 361 0.59 8.90 -35.83
N ALA A 362 0.87 7.74 -35.24
CA ALA A 362 2.08 6.94 -35.44
C ALA A 362 1.90 5.73 -36.37
N LEU A 363 0.66 5.32 -36.66
CA LEU A 363 0.39 4.05 -37.35
C LEU A 363 0.92 4.00 -38.79
N ALA A 364 0.92 5.13 -39.51
CA ALA A 364 1.27 5.18 -40.94
C ALA A 364 2.69 4.64 -41.23
N GLN A 365 3.62 4.81 -40.31
CA GLN A 365 5.01 4.35 -40.46
C GLN A 365 5.19 2.84 -40.24
N HIS A 366 4.16 2.16 -39.73
CA HIS A 366 4.25 0.78 -39.25
C HIS A 366 3.15 -0.15 -39.77
N GLU A 367 2.24 0.35 -40.60
CA GLU A 367 1.17 -0.46 -41.18
C GLU A 367 1.72 -1.51 -42.16
N ASN A 368 1.32 -2.75 -41.96
CA ASN A 368 1.69 -3.90 -42.79
C ASN A 368 0.56 -4.95 -42.77
N GLU A 369 0.71 -6.03 -43.53
CA GLU A 369 -0.29 -7.10 -43.64
C GLU A 369 -0.66 -7.78 -42.31
N ARG A 370 0.22 -7.69 -41.29
CA ARG A 370 -0.01 -8.27 -39.95
C ARG A 370 -0.79 -7.32 -39.02
N SER A 371 -0.87 -6.03 -39.34
CA SER A 371 -1.64 -5.05 -38.56
C SER A 371 -3.11 -5.47 -38.46
N PHE A 372 -3.72 -5.20 -37.31
CA PHE A 372 -5.16 -5.35 -37.13
C PHE A 372 -5.94 -4.45 -38.09
N ILE A 373 -5.52 -3.19 -38.25
CA ILE A 373 -6.21 -2.20 -39.10
C ILE A 373 -6.24 -2.66 -40.56
N HIS A 374 -5.12 -3.19 -41.06
CA HIS A 374 -5.05 -3.76 -42.41
C HIS A 374 -6.02 -4.94 -42.58
N ARG A 375 -6.03 -5.90 -41.63
CA ARG A 375 -6.88 -7.10 -41.71
C ARG A 375 -8.37 -6.80 -41.53
N ALA A 376 -8.70 -5.80 -40.72
CA ALA A 376 -10.09 -5.39 -40.44
C ALA A 376 -10.58 -4.26 -41.36
N ARG A 377 -9.80 -3.87 -42.39
CA ARG A 377 -10.05 -2.69 -43.24
C ARG A 377 -11.48 -2.52 -43.74
N ARG A 378 -12.13 -3.62 -44.16
CA ARG A 378 -13.52 -3.59 -44.68
C ARG A 378 -14.56 -3.17 -43.64
N HIS A 379 -14.22 -3.29 -42.35
CA HIS A 379 -15.10 -2.99 -41.22
C HIS A 379 -14.75 -1.66 -40.53
N LEU A 380 -13.71 -0.97 -40.98
CA LEU A 380 -13.16 0.25 -40.37
C LEU A 380 -13.19 1.47 -41.31
N ILE A 381 -13.91 1.39 -42.43
CA ILE A 381 -13.87 2.41 -43.51
C ILE A 381 -14.27 3.81 -43.02
N ASP A 382 -15.26 3.88 -42.13
CA ASP A 382 -15.81 5.12 -41.59
C ASP A 382 -15.56 5.25 -40.07
N SER A 383 -14.56 4.52 -39.55
CA SER A 383 -14.23 4.46 -38.13
C SER A 383 -12.98 5.30 -37.80
N ASP A 384 -13.01 5.94 -36.63
CA ASP A 384 -11.92 6.78 -36.13
C ASP A 384 -11.40 6.24 -34.81
N ALA A 385 -10.08 6.33 -34.60
CA ALA A 385 -9.48 6.15 -33.29
C ALA A 385 -9.28 7.51 -32.63
N GLU A 386 -9.79 7.69 -31.41
CA GLU A 386 -9.61 8.89 -30.60
C GLU A 386 -8.83 8.56 -29.33
N LEU A 387 -7.84 9.38 -29.02
CA LEU A 387 -7.14 9.41 -27.74
C LEU A 387 -7.56 10.64 -26.94
N GLN A 388 -7.75 10.44 -25.64
CA GLN A 388 -7.86 11.51 -24.66
C GLN A 388 -6.55 11.60 -23.88
N TRP A 389 -6.02 12.80 -23.72
CA TRP A 389 -4.78 13.09 -23.02
C TRP A 389 -5.07 13.64 -21.62
N ALA A 390 -4.15 13.48 -20.67
CA ALA A 390 -4.33 13.99 -19.31
C ALA A 390 -4.42 15.53 -19.25
N THR A 391 -3.93 16.23 -20.28
CA THR A 391 -4.13 17.69 -20.48
C THR A 391 -5.59 18.07 -20.73
N GLY A 392 -6.45 17.11 -21.06
CA GLY A 392 -7.81 17.32 -21.55
C GLY A 392 -7.91 17.50 -23.07
N GLU A 393 -6.78 17.51 -23.78
CA GLU A 393 -6.75 17.53 -25.23
C GLU A 393 -7.13 16.18 -25.84
N LYS A 394 -7.49 16.20 -27.13
CA LYS A 394 -7.82 15.01 -27.91
C LYS A 394 -6.99 14.95 -29.17
N SER A 395 -6.56 13.75 -29.54
CA SER A 395 -6.01 13.46 -30.86
C SER A 395 -6.78 12.33 -31.49
N TRP A 396 -6.90 12.34 -32.82
CA TRP A 396 -7.67 11.32 -33.53
C TRP A 396 -7.15 11.13 -34.96
N SER A 397 -7.49 9.99 -35.56
CA SER A 397 -7.33 9.79 -36.99
C SER A 397 -8.37 8.83 -37.56
N HIS A 398 -8.68 9.03 -38.83
CA HIS A 398 -9.39 8.05 -39.64
C HIS A 398 -8.56 6.78 -39.76
N LEU A 399 -9.16 5.62 -39.46
CA LEU A 399 -8.41 4.36 -39.47
C LEU A 399 -7.96 3.97 -40.89
N ILE A 400 -8.76 4.29 -41.92
CA ILE A 400 -8.49 3.91 -43.32
C ILE A 400 -8.26 5.10 -44.25
N ARG A 401 -9.06 6.17 -44.16
CA ARG A 401 -8.94 7.36 -45.03
C ARG A 401 -7.99 8.38 -44.41
N ARG A 402 -6.70 8.06 -44.39
CA ARG A 402 -5.67 8.98 -43.88
C ARG A 402 -5.21 9.90 -45.00
N ASP A 403 -5.43 11.19 -44.86
CA ASP A 403 -4.87 12.19 -45.77
C ASP A 403 -3.44 12.53 -45.31
N GLU A 404 -2.49 12.56 -46.26
CA GLU A 404 -1.07 12.82 -45.95
C GLU A 404 -0.83 14.23 -45.38
N GLU A 405 -1.72 15.19 -45.67
CA GLU A 405 -1.66 16.56 -45.16
C GLU A 405 -2.01 16.67 -43.66
N ASP A 406 -2.73 15.69 -43.11
CA ASP A 406 -3.18 15.67 -41.70
C ASP A 406 -2.20 14.98 -40.75
N THR A 407 -1.08 14.46 -41.27
CA THR A 407 -0.08 13.75 -40.46
C THR A 407 1.02 14.72 -40.00
N PRO A 408 1.16 15.02 -38.69
CA PRO A 408 2.20 15.91 -38.20
C PRO A 408 3.59 15.35 -38.50
N SER A 409 4.58 16.25 -38.60
CA SER A 409 5.99 15.87 -38.85
C SER A 409 6.55 14.92 -37.79
N THR A 410 5.96 14.93 -36.60
CA THR A 410 6.32 14.06 -35.49
C THR A 410 5.03 13.48 -34.89
N PRO A 411 4.90 12.16 -34.79
CA PRO A 411 3.73 11.55 -34.15
C PRO A 411 3.71 11.85 -32.65
N TYR A 412 2.52 11.83 -32.04
CA TYR A 412 2.35 12.06 -30.60
C TYR A 412 2.79 10.87 -29.76
N VAL A 413 2.83 9.68 -30.34
CA VAL A 413 3.27 8.45 -29.68
C VAL A 413 4.37 7.77 -30.49
N GLN A 414 5.25 7.05 -29.81
CA GLN A 414 6.18 6.14 -30.48
C GLN A 414 5.57 4.74 -30.51
N TYR A 415 5.40 4.17 -31.70
CA TYR A 415 4.81 2.85 -31.87
C TYR A 415 5.84 1.82 -32.34
N LEU A 416 6.03 0.77 -31.56
CA LEU A 416 6.86 -0.38 -31.94
C LEU A 416 5.93 -1.54 -32.32
N SER A 417 5.74 -1.76 -33.62
CA SER A 417 4.89 -2.85 -34.09
C SER A 417 5.45 -4.22 -33.70
N GLN A 418 4.56 -5.21 -33.53
CA GLN A 418 4.96 -6.60 -33.24
C GLN A 418 5.98 -7.13 -34.26
N GLN A 419 5.79 -6.80 -35.55
CA GLN A 419 6.72 -7.22 -36.60
C GLN A 419 8.11 -6.62 -36.39
N PHE A 420 8.20 -5.34 -36.01
CA PHE A 420 9.48 -4.70 -35.72
C PHE A 420 10.19 -5.40 -34.56
N VAL A 421 9.47 -5.71 -33.48
CA VAL A 421 10.01 -6.44 -32.32
C VAL A 421 10.51 -7.83 -32.74
N ASP A 422 9.70 -8.59 -33.50
CA ASP A 422 10.08 -9.92 -34.00
C ASP A 422 11.36 -9.87 -34.86
N GLN A 423 11.53 -8.84 -35.68
CA GLN A 423 12.70 -8.64 -36.54
C GLN A 423 13.93 -8.19 -35.76
N ALA A 424 13.76 -7.28 -34.79
CA ALA A 424 14.86 -6.79 -33.96
C ALA A 424 15.42 -7.86 -33.02
N LEU A 425 14.57 -8.81 -32.59
CA LEU A 425 14.97 -9.96 -31.76
C LEU A 425 15.41 -11.17 -32.59
N TYR A 426 15.38 -11.08 -33.93
CA TYR A 426 15.83 -12.14 -34.82
C TYR A 426 17.37 -12.17 -34.90
N VAL A 427 17.98 -13.13 -34.21
CA VAL A 427 19.40 -13.50 -34.40
C VAL A 427 19.47 -14.67 -35.38
N PRO A 428 20.14 -14.54 -36.55
CA PRO A 428 20.26 -15.63 -37.50
C PRO A 428 20.98 -16.83 -36.86
N GLY A 429 20.28 -17.96 -36.71
CA GLY A 429 20.85 -19.22 -36.24
C GLY A 429 20.28 -19.82 -34.96
N GLN A 430 19.44 -19.10 -34.19
CA GLN A 430 18.70 -19.69 -33.07
C GLN A 430 17.24 -19.96 -33.45
N ARG A 431 16.84 -21.24 -33.52
CA ARG A 431 15.42 -21.61 -33.51
C ARG A 431 14.86 -21.26 -32.14
N CYS A 432 14.07 -20.19 -32.07
CA CYS A 432 13.23 -19.93 -30.90
C CYS A 432 12.10 -20.98 -30.90
N GLY A 433 12.13 -21.89 -29.92
CA GLY A 433 10.98 -22.73 -29.59
C GLY A 433 9.89 -21.86 -28.96
N ASP A 434 8.63 -22.22 -29.23
CA ASP A 434 7.41 -21.54 -28.77
C ASP A 434 7.52 -20.93 -27.36
N GLN A 435 7.70 -19.61 -27.29
CA GLN A 435 7.36 -18.81 -26.11
C GLN A 435 6.65 -17.54 -26.58
N SER A 436 5.32 -17.59 -26.57
CA SER A 436 4.48 -16.42 -26.79
C SER A 436 4.35 -15.62 -25.49
N SER A 437 5.32 -14.75 -25.23
CA SER A 437 5.17 -13.63 -24.28
C SER A 437 5.91 -12.42 -24.86
N ALA A 438 5.21 -11.62 -25.66
CA ALA A 438 5.70 -10.31 -26.07
C ALA A 438 5.16 -9.27 -25.08
N THR A 439 6.03 -8.84 -24.17
CA THR A 439 5.81 -7.65 -23.35
C THR A 439 6.20 -6.45 -24.21
N ALA A 440 5.22 -5.73 -24.76
CA ALA A 440 5.46 -4.41 -25.30
C ALA A 440 5.43 -3.43 -24.11
N ALA A 441 6.61 -3.07 -23.60
CA ALA A 441 6.74 -1.89 -22.77
C ALA A 441 6.66 -0.67 -23.70
N LEU A 442 5.57 0.08 -23.57
CA LEU A 442 5.52 1.45 -24.06
C LEU A 442 6.05 2.30 -22.92
N ASP A 443 7.30 2.72 -23.00
CA ASP A 443 7.83 3.80 -22.17
C ASP A 443 7.26 5.13 -22.70
N SER A 444 6.60 5.88 -21.81
CA SER A 444 6.11 7.24 -22.02
C SER A 444 7.01 8.26 -21.35
#